data_AF-A0A966BD74-F1
#
_entry.id   AF-A0A966BD74-F1
#
_cell.length_a   1.000
_cell.length_b   1.000
_cell.length_c   1.000
_cell.angle_alpha   90.00
_cell.angle_beta   90.00
_cell.angle_gamma   90.00
#
_symmetry.space_group_name_H-M   'P 1'
#
loop_
_entity.id
_entity.type
_entity.pdbx_description
1 polymer ?
#
loop_
_entity_poly.entity_id
_entity_poly.type
_entity_poly.pdbx_seq_one_letter_code
_entity_poly.pdbx_strand_id
1 'polypeptide(L)'
;KKMFEWVRYRIGFYGSTRAYWPVLEAHDLLDLGMELNRLSKIGSWESLAGCISDEVVHLFSAVGRHDQIADSIAEKFGGVSDALNASVSAEIPADLPPEVIRDIQSIPTSYMEDSKS
;
A
#
# COMPACT_ATOMS: atom_id res chain seq x y z
N LYS A 1 -10.69 -6.97 -7.25
CA LYS A 1 -11.61 -6.41 -6.22
C LYS A 1 -11.27 -6.87 -4.80
N LYS A 2 -11.17 -8.18 -4.50
CA LYS A 2 -10.86 -8.67 -3.13
C LYS A 2 -9.58 -8.07 -2.51
N MET A 3 -8.49 -8.00 -3.28
CA MET A 3 -7.23 -7.40 -2.79
C MET A 3 -7.36 -5.90 -2.54
N PHE A 4 -8.04 -5.17 -3.43
CA PHE A 4 -8.27 -3.73 -3.27
C PHE A 4 -9.04 -3.40 -1.98
N GLU A 5 -10.10 -4.15 -1.68
CA GLU A 5 -10.85 -4.00 -0.41
C GLU A 5 -10.02 -4.39 0.81
N TRP A 6 -9.14 -5.39 0.68
CA TRP A 6 -8.22 -5.76 1.75
C TRP A 6 -7.21 -4.63 2.03
N VAL A 7 -6.65 -4.00 0.99
CA VAL A 7 -5.78 -2.81 1.14
C VAL A 7 -6.55 -1.65 1.75
N ARG A 8 -7.79 -1.40 1.32
CA ARG A 8 -8.69 -0.38 1.91
C ARG A 8 -8.80 -0.56 3.42
N TYR A 9 -9.07 -1.79 3.88
CA TYR A 9 -9.11 -2.11 5.29
C TYR A 9 -7.77 -1.86 6.00
N ARG A 10 -6.63 -2.25 5.40
CA ARG A 10 -5.30 -2.02 5.98
C ARG A 10 -4.99 -0.54 6.16
N ILE A 11 -5.34 0.29 5.18
CA ILE A 11 -5.19 1.75 5.28
C ILE A 11 -6.00 2.29 6.44
N GLY A 12 -7.27 1.92 6.55
CA GLY A 12 -8.11 2.34 7.68
C GLY A 12 -7.57 1.86 9.04
N PHE A 13 -7.07 0.63 9.11
CA PHE A 13 -6.48 0.05 10.32
C PHE A 13 -5.26 0.85 10.78
N TYR A 14 -4.30 1.10 9.90
CA TYR A 14 -3.12 1.91 10.24
C TYR A 14 -3.48 3.36 10.54
N GLY A 15 -4.37 3.97 9.74
CA GLY A 15 -4.85 5.34 9.93
C GLY A 15 -5.59 5.54 11.27
N SER A 16 -6.17 4.48 11.84
CA SER A 16 -6.78 4.53 13.17
C SER A 16 -5.75 4.68 14.32
N THR A 17 -4.46 4.50 14.05
CA THR A 17 -3.38 4.62 15.03
C THR A 17 -2.67 5.96 14.89
N ARG A 18 -2.59 6.74 16.00
CA ARG A 18 -2.04 8.10 16.02
C ARG A 18 -0.61 8.23 15.47
N ALA A 19 0.20 7.17 15.54
CA ALA A 19 1.55 7.15 14.99
C ALA A 19 1.59 7.39 13.46
N TYR A 20 0.49 7.11 12.73
CA TYR A 20 0.39 7.32 11.29
C TYR A 20 -0.25 8.67 10.91
N TRP A 21 -0.73 9.46 11.88
CA TRP A 21 -1.39 10.73 11.59
C TRP A 21 -0.52 11.78 10.88
N PRO A 22 0.80 11.89 11.11
CA PRO A 22 1.63 12.80 10.34
C PRO A 22 1.57 12.54 8.82
N VAL A 23 1.41 11.28 8.40
CA VAL A 23 1.23 10.94 6.98
C VAL A 23 -0.14 11.38 6.48
N LEU A 24 -1.20 11.17 7.27
CA LEU A 24 -2.54 11.62 6.90
C LEU A 24 -2.63 13.15 6.83
N GLU A 25 -2.03 13.85 7.79
CA GLU A 25 -2.00 15.32 7.85
C GLU A 25 -1.26 15.92 6.66
N ALA A 26 -0.15 15.30 6.20
CA ALA A 26 0.55 15.72 4.99
C ALA A 26 -0.29 15.64 3.70
N HIS A 27 -1.45 14.98 3.76
CA HIS A 27 -2.40 14.84 2.67
C HIS A 27 -3.79 15.42 3.00
N ASP A 28 -3.90 16.29 4.01
CA ASP A 28 -5.17 16.90 4.44
C ASP A 28 -6.24 15.88 4.92
N LEU A 29 -5.79 14.72 5.40
CA LEU A 29 -6.64 13.60 5.87
C LEU A 29 -6.65 13.44 7.40
N LEU A 30 -6.29 14.47 8.17
CA LEU A 30 -6.24 14.36 9.63
C LEU A 30 -7.61 14.03 10.24
N ASP A 31 -8.68 14.65 9.74
CA ASP A 31 -10.05 14.39 10.18
C ASP A 31 -10.47 12.93 9.94
N LEU A 32 -10.02 12.35 8.82
CA LEU A 32 -10.20 10.93 8.54
C LEU A 32 -9.51 10.08 9.60
N GLY A 33 -8.25 10.38 9.96
CA GLY A 33 -7.53 9.69 11.03
C GLY A 33 -8.23 9.75 12.39
N MET A 34 -8.83 10.90 12.72
CA MET A 34 -9.61 11.08 13.94
C MET A 34 -10.87 10.20 13.96
N GLU A 35 -11.61 10.15 12.86
CA GLU A 35 -12.81 9.32 12.75
C GLU A 35 -12.46 7.82 12.77
N LEU A 36 -11.42 7.40 12.07
CA LEU A 36 -10.93 6.02 12.11
C LEU A 36 -10.54 5.60 13.53
N ASN A 37 -9.88 6.48 14.30
CA ASN A 37 -9.53 6.21 15.69
C ASN A 37 -10.76 6.08 16.60
N ARG A 38 -11.81 6.87 16.34
CA ARG A 38 -13.07 6.78 17.07
C ARG A 38 -13.77 5.45 16.78
N LEU A 39 -13.87 5.07 15.51
CA LEU A 39 -14.50 3.82 15.06
C LEU A 39 -13.78 2.57 15.58
N SER A 40 -12.45 2.56 15.59
CA SER A 40 -11.67 1.42 16.10
C SER A 40 -11.88 1.19 17.61
N LYS A 41 -11.99 2.27 18.40
CA LYS A 41 -12.25 2.18 19.85
C LYS A 41 -13.63 1.62 20.21
N ILE A 42 -14.63 1.83 19.36
CA ILE A 42 -15.98 1.28 19.56
C ILE A 42 -16.18 -0.08 18.87
N GLY A 43 -15.10 -0.65 18.29
CA GLY A 43 -15.14 -1.95 17.62
C GLY A 43 -15.87 -1.97 16.28
N SER A 44 -16.15 -0.80 15.68
CA SER A 44 -16.90 -0.69 14.42
C SER A 44 -15.98 -0.84 13.19
N TRP A 45 -15.38 -2.02 13.06
CA TRP A 45 -14.42 -2.34 11.99
C TRP A 45 -15.05 -2.40 10.59
N GLU A 46 -16.32 -2.78 10.48
CA GLU A 46 -17.05 -2.78 9.22
C GLU A 46 -17.26 -1.35 8.67
N SER A 47 -17.59 -0.40 9.55
CA SER A 47 -17.75 1.01 9.18
C SER A 47 -16.41 1.67 8.83
N LEU A 48 -15.32 1.22 9.45
CA LEU A 48 -13.98 1.77 9.26
C LEU A 48 -13.51 1.68 7.80
N ALA A 49 -13.76 0.55 7.12
CA ALA A 49 -13.42 0.43 5.70
C ALA A 49 -14.26 1.36 4.83
N GLY A 50 -15.52 1.62 5.21
CA GLY A 50 -16.43 2.52 4.50
C GLY A 50 -16.01 4.00 4.53
N CYS A 51 -15.18 4.42 5.49
CA CYS A 51 -14.62 5.77 5.53
C CYS A 51 -13.49 6.00 4.52
N ILE A 52 -12.92 4.93 3.95
CA ILE A 52 -11.80 5.03 3.02
C ILE A 52 -12.33 5.05 1.59
N SER A 53 -12.23 6.20 0.92
CA SER A 53 -12.59 6.33 -0.49
C SER A 53 -11.58 5.61 -1.40
N ASP A 54 -11.99 5.30 -2.63
CA ASP A 54 -11.07 4.73 -3.63
C ASP A 54 -9.89 5.66 -3.91
N GLU A 55 -10.10 6.98 -3.85
CA GLU A 55 -9.04 7.97 -3.98
C GLU A 55 -7.99 7.84 -2.88
N VAL A 56 -8.42 7.66 -1.61
CA VAL A 56 -7.49 7.44 -0.49
C VAL A 56 -6.72 6.12 -0.67
N VAL A 57 -7.36 5.07 -1.21
CA VAL A 57 -6.65 3.82 -1.54
C VAL A 57 -5.57 4.09 -2.58
N HIS A 58 -5.92 4.76 -3.69
CA HIS A 58 -4.98 5.12 -4.74
C HIS A 58 -3.93 6.14 -4.28
N LEU A 59 -4.16 6.91 -3.23
CA LEU A 59 -3.18 7.83 -2.66
C LEU A 59 -2.06 7.09 -1.95
N PHE A 60 -2.36 5.99 -1.25
CA PHE A 60 -1.35 5.25 -0.46
C PHE A 60 -0.84 3.97 -1.11
N SER A 61 -1.42 3.53 -2.24
CA SER A 61 -1.01 2.30 -2.91
C SER A 61 -0.78 2.50 -4.41
N ALA A 62 0.09 1.66 -4.99
CA ALA A 62 0.16 1.48 -6.44
C ALA A 62 -0.83 0.38 -6.82
N VAL A 63 -1.75 0.68 -7.74
CA VAL A 63 -2.84 -0.23 -8.12
C VAL A 63 -2.90 -0.33 -9.63
N GLY A 64 -2.84 -1.55 -10.14
CA GLY A 64 -2.93 -1.83 -11.54
C GLY A 64 -3.22 -3.30 -11.78
N ARG A 65 -3.65 -3.63 -13.00
CA ARG A 65 -3.60 -5.01 -13.49
C ARG A 65 -2.15 -5.44 -13.68
N HIS A 66 -1.93 -6.72 -13.94
CA HIS A 66 -0.59 -7.28 -14.21
C HIS A 66 0.17 -6.53 -15.31
N ASP A 67 -0.52 -6.05 -16.35
CA ASP A 67 0.06 -5.27 -17.45
C ASP A 67 0.29 -3.78 -17.12
N GLN A 68 -0.04 -3.33 -15.91
CA GLN A 68 0.01 -1.91 -15.50
C GLN A 68 0.74 -1.69 -14.16
N ILE A 69 0.89 -2.76 -13.37
CA ILE A 69 1.36 -2.64 -11.98
C ILE A 69 2.84 -2.24 -11.90
N ALA A 70 3.67 -2.66 -12.85
CA ALA A 70 5.08 -2.25 -12.91
C ALA A 70 5.21 -0.73 -13.09
N ASP A 71 4.47 -0.16 -14.05
CA ASP A 71 4.43 1.29 -14.27
C ASP A 71 3.90 2.04 -13.04
N SER A 72 2.82 1.52 -12.43
CA SER A 72 2.23 2.12 -11.23
C SER A 72 3.18 2.12 -10.03
N ILE A 73 4.00 1.07 -9.89
CA ILE A 73 5.05 0.99 -8.87
C ILE A 73 6.17 1.98 -9.19
N ALA A 74 6.63 2.04 -10.43
CA ALA A 74 7.70 2.93 -10.86
C ALA A 74 7.34 4.40 -10.64
N GLU A 75 6.12 4.80 -11.02
CA GLU A 75 5.63 6.17 -10.84
C GLU A 75 5.57 6.58 -9.36
N LYS A 76 5.09 5.68 -8.51
CA LYS A 76 4.82 6.02 -7.10
C LYS A 76 6.00 5.81 -6.16
N PHE A 77 6.80 4.77 -6.37
CA PHE A 77 7.84 4.33 -5.45
C PHE A 77 9.24 4.32 -6.06
N GLY A 78 9.37 4.63 -7.36
CA GLY A 78 10.65 4.73 -8.04
C GLY A 78 11.57 5.73 -7.34
N GLY A 79 12.81 5.31 -7.07
CA GLY A 79 13.82 6.12 -6.38
C GLY A 79 13.56 6.35 -4.88
N VAL A 80 12.45 5.84 -4.32
CA VAL A 80 12.14 5.89 -2.89
C VAL A 80 12.35 4.53 -2.21
N SER A 81 12.02 3.45 -2.91
CA SER A 81 12.25 2.08 -2.45
C SER A 81 12.88 1.24 -3.55
N ASP A 82 13.89 0.47 -3.17
CA ASP A 82 14.57 -0.47 -4.06
C ASP A 82 14.21 -1.94 -3.76
N ALA A 83 13.37 -2.18 -2.74
CA ALA A 83 12.95 -3.51 -2.31
C ALA A 83 11.42 -3.62 -2.21
N LEU A 84 10.90 -4.77 -2.63
CA LEU A 84 9.48 -5.11 -2.58
C LEU A 84 9.32 -6.54 -2.07
N ASN A 85 8.35 -6.77 -1.21
CA ASN A 85 7.93 -8.11 -0.85
C ASN A 85 6.71 -8.48 -1.70
N ALA A 86 6.81 -9.59 -2.43
CA ALA A 86 5.74 -10.07 -3.32
C ALA A 86 4.54 -10.65 -2.56
N SER A 87 4.63 -10.77 -1.23
CA SER A 87 3.54 -11.19 -0.38
C SER A 87 3.28 -10.24 0.78
N VAL A 88 2.01 -10.22 1.21
CA VAL A 88 1.50 -9.49 2.36
C VAL A 88 1.76 -10.18 3.71
N SER A 89 2.13 -11.47 3.70
CA SER A 89 2.48 -12.26 4.88
C SER A 89 3.43 -13.39 4.49
N ALA A 90 4.34 -13.77 5.38
CA ALA A 90 5.20 -14.94 5.18
C ALA A 90 4.40 -16.25 4.98
N GLU A 91 3.14 -16.28 5.43
CA GLU A 91 2.25 -17.44 5.35
C GLU A 91 1.47 -17.52 4.04
N ILE A 92 1.39 -16.42 3.28
CA ILE A 92 0.65 -16.36 2.01
C ILE A 92 1.69 -16.39 0.90
N PRO A 93 1.74 -17.42 0.03
CA PRO A 93 2.63 -17.39 -1.12
C PRO A 93 2.29 -16.24 -2.05
N ALA A 94 3.31 -15.60 -2.62
CA ALA A 94 3.09 -14.67 -3.72
C ALA A 94 2.54 -15.45 -4.93
N ASP A 95 1.46 -14.93 -5.52
CA ASP A 95 0.82 -15.49 -6.72
C ASP A 95 0.96 -14.50 -7.89
N LEU A 96 2.16 -13.91 -8.01
CA LEU A 96 2.49 -13.01 -9.12
C LEU A 96 3.03 -13.85 -10.30
N PRO A 97 2.51 -13.66 -11.51
CA PRO A 97 3.06 -14.32 -12.68
C PRO A 97 4.54 -13.95 -12.92
N PRO A 98 5.36 -14.86 -13.46
CA PRO A 98 6.79 -14.61 -13.69
C PRO A 98 7.08 -13.40 -14.60
N GLU A 99 6.21 -13.08 -15.55
CA GLU A 99 6.30 -11.87 -16.37
C GLU A 99 6.17 -10.60 -15.55
N VAL A 100 5.20 -10.53 -14.63
CA VAL A 100 5.00 -9.37 -13.75
C VAL A 100 6.20 -9.15 -12.84
N ILE A 101 6.76 -10.25 -12.32
CA ILE A 101 7.97 -10.18 -11.49
C ILE A 101 9.13 -9.59 -12.30
N ARG A 102 9.33 -10.04 -13.55
CA ARG A 102 10.38 -9.50 -14.43
C ARG A 102 10.17 -8.03 -14.75
N ASP A 103 8.94 -7.61 -15.01
CA ASP A 103 8.63 -6.21 -15.30
C ASP A 103 8.94 -5.33 -14.08
N ILE A 104 8.57 -5.76 -12.87
CA ILE A 104 8.90 -5.05 -11.61
C ILE A 104 10.42 -5.01 -11.38
N GLN A 105 11.15 -6.11 -11.64
CA GLN A 105 12.61 -6.15 -11.53
C GLN A 105 13.34 -5.26 -12.54
N SER A 106 12.67 -4.85 -13.62
CA SER A 106 13.24 -3.95 -14.62
C SER A 106 13.13 -2.46 -14.24
N ILE A 107 12.38 -2.13 -13.18
CA ILE A 107 12.27 -0.76 -12.66
C ILE A 107 13.67 -0.31 -12.21
N PRO A 108 14.17 0.84 -12.68
CA PRO A 108 15.48 1.35 -12.25
C PRO A 108 15.53 1.58 -10.74
N THR A 109 16.51 0.98 -10.08
CA THR A 109 16.75 1.12 -8.64
C THR A 109 18.13 1.73 -8.39
N SER A 110 18.26 2.44 -7.26
CA SER A 110 19.54 2.98 -6.80
C SER A 110 20.40 1.93 -6.09
N TYR A 111 19.77 0.81 -5.69
CA TYR A 111 20.43 -0.35 -5.12
C TYR A 111 21.30 -1.04 -6.17
N MET A 112 22.61 -0.79 -6.08
CA MET A 112 23.61 -1.63 -6.73
C MET A 112 23.85 -2.83 -5.82
N GLU A 113 23.52 -4.02 -6.29
CA GLU A 113 23.94 -5.24 -5.63
C GLU A 113 25.47 -5.19 -5.58
N ASP A 114 26.05 -5.03 -4.38
CA ASP A 114 27.49 -5.10 -4.19
C ASP A 114 27.92 -6.45 -4.77
N SER A 115 28.59 -6.40 -5.92
CA SER A 115 29.13 -7.56 -6.60
C SER A 115 29.94 -8.36 -5.58
N LYS A 116 29.36 -9.45 -5.09
CA LYS A 116 30.02 -10.34 -4.13
C LYS A 116 31.37 -10.74 -4.72
N SER A 117 32.44 -10.32 -4.04
CA SER A 117 33.80 -10.81 -4.24
C SER A 117 33.90 -12.29 -3.85
#